data_AF-A0A2A5M3Y3-F1
#
_entry.id   AF-A0A2A5M3Y3-F1
#
_cell.length_a   1.000
_cell.length_b   1.000
_cell.length_c   1.000
_cell.angle_alpha   90.00
_cell.angle_beta   90.00
_cell.angle_gamma   90.00
#
_symmetry.space_group_name_H-M   'P 1'
#
loop_
_entity.id
_entity.type
_entity.pdbx_description
1 polymer ?
#
loop_
_entity_poly.entity_id
_entity_poly.type
_entity_poly.pdbx_seq_one_letter_code
_entity_poly.pdbx_strand_id
1 'polypeptide(L)'
;TGKTYHTIDKALEILGKNLESRDDKKAKFDEYVKKGQIVFTTFHQSYGYEEFVEGIKPRIDSEENSKEIEYEIKDGIFKELCEKALDNYENSILNADELNKKIELKEKVENFLNWLLETNEPIGKTKGGNFFVIEIDNKTIVIYSEGIERFDGIFNLNLSIFMELLKCKDEFNNATEMFKKVFNRDYADRTHTYYFNLVKKFKAYEKQLTAKIENNKNNDNSLKPYIIIIDEINRGNVSKIFGELITLIEPSKRIGEKEELKVTLPY
;
A
#
# COMPACT_ATOMS: atom_id res chain seq x y z
N THR A 1 17.74 -28.00 16.60
CA THR A 1 18.74 -27.05 17.15
C THR A 1 18.01 -25.74 17.45
N GLY A 2 18.24 -25.11 18.61
CA GLY A 2 17.43 -24.00 19.17
C GLY A 2 17.41 -22.68 18.40
N LYS A 3 17.64 -22.71 17.08
CA LYS A 3 17.69 -21.52 16.22
C LYS A 3 16.38 -20.74 16.26
N THR A 4 15.24 -21.41 16.09
CA THR A 4 13.92 -20.78 16.16
C THR A 4 13.66 -20.11 17.51
N TYR A 5 14.19 -20.66 18.62
CA TYR A 5 14.06 -20.06 19.94
C TYR A 5 14.87 -18.77 20.07
N HIS A 6 16.15 -18.82 19.69
CA HIS A 6 17.01 -17.63 19.71
C HIS A 6 16.49 -16.52 18.80
N THR A 7 15.87 -16.86 17.68
CA THR A 7 15.25 -15.90 16.78
C THR A 7 14.09 -15.16 17.44
N ILE A 8 13.19 -15.87 18.13
CA ILE A 8 12.06 -15.25 18.84
C ILE A 8 12.57 -14.32 19.93
N ASP A 9 13.51 -14.80 20.74
CA ASP A 9 14.12 -14.00 21.81
C ASP A 9 14.74 -12.72 21.25
N LYS A 10 15.54 -12.84 20.18
CA LYS A 10 16.21 -11.68 19.58
C LYS A 10 15.23 -10.69 18.97
N ALA A 11 14.18 -11.16 18.31
CA ALA A 11 13.16 -10.29 17.74
C ALA A 11 12.43 -9.50 18.84
N LEU A 12 12.06 -10.16 19.95
CA LEU A 12 11.42 -9.50 21.08
C LEU A 12 12.35 -8.53 21.80
N GLU A 13 13.64 -8.85 21.93
CA GLU A 13 14.68 -7.95 22.46
C GLU A 13 14.76 -6.66 21.63
N ILE A 14 14.81 -6.76 20.29
CA ILE A 14 14.82 -5.60 19.38
C ILE A 14 13.55 -4.76 19.54
N LEU A 15 12.40 -5.40 19.79
CA LEU A 15 11.11 -4.75 20.06
C LEU A 15 10.99 -4.20 21.50
N GLY A 16 12.04 -4.32 22.32
CA GLY A 16 12.05 -3.89 23.72
C GLY A 16 11.08 -4.66 24.61
N LYS A 17 10.74 -5.90 24.24
CA LYS A 17 9.83 -6.77 25.01
C LYS A 17 10.63 -7.76 25.83
N ASN A 18 10.64 -7.54 27.14
CA ASN A 18 11.21 -8.48 28.09
C ASN A 18 10.09 -9.33 28.71
N LEU A 19 10.06 -10.61 28.36
CA LEU A 19 9.08 -11.58 28.84
C LEU A 19 9.85 -12.77 29.40
N GLU A 20 9.43 -13.32 30.54
CA GLU A 20 10.11 -14.45 31.19
C GLU A 20 9.60 -15.80 30.65
N SER A 21 8.29 -15.92 30.47
CA SER A 21 7.65 -17.15 30.01
C SER A 21 7.86 -17.37 28.53
N ARG A 22 8.17 -18.62 28.16
CA ARG A 22 8.34 -19.04 26.78
C ARG A 22 7.02 -18.98 25.99
N ASP A 23 5.91 -19.35 26.60
CA ASP A 23 4.61 -19.34 25.93
C ASP A 23 4.18 -17.90 25.66
N ASP A 24 4.45 -16.98 26.59
CA ASP A 24 4.17 -15.56 26.43
C ASP A 24 5.04 -14.94 25.31
N LYS A 25 6.33 -15.30 25.24
CA LYS A 25 7.21 -14.88 24.15
C LYS A 25 6.69 -15.36 22.80
N LYS A 26 6.31 -16.64 22.70
CA LYS A 26 5.79 -17.19 21.44
C LYS A 26 4.49 -16.51 21.03
N ALA A 27 3.54 -16.35 21.96
CA ALA A 27 2.28 -15.66 21.70
C ALA A 27 2.52 -14.20 21.27
N LYS A 28 3.44 -13.50 21.93
CA LYS A 28 3.77 -12.11 21.58
C LYS A 28 4.45 -12.00 20.22
N PHE A 29 5.37 -12.92 19.90
CA PHE A 29 5.98 -13.00 18.58
C PHE A 29 4.94 -13.24 17.49
N ASP A 30 4.02 -14.18 17.70
CA ASP A 30 2.96 -14.50 16.75
C ASP A 30 1.98 -13.31 16.56
N GLU A 31 1.73 -12.53 17.61
CA GLU A 31 0.99 -11.27 17.49
C GLU A 31 1.71 -10.27 16.56
N TYR A 32 3.04 -10.11 16.71
CA TYR A 32 3.82 -9.23 15.84
C TYR A 32 3.91 -9.74 14.40
N VAL A 33 3.95 -11.05 14.20
CA VAL A 33 3.86 -11.67 12.87
C VAL A 33 2.50 -11.38 12.24
N LYS A 34 1.41 -11.60 12.99
CA LYS A 34 0.04 -11.33 12.51
C LYS A 34 -0.18 -9.85 12.17
N LYS A 35 0.46 -8.94 12.92
CA LYS A 35 0.44 -7.49 12.65
C LYS A 35 1.35 -7.09 11.48
N GLY A 36 2.15 -8.00 10.94
CA GLY A 36 3.12 -7.72 9.87
C GLY A 36 4.30 -6.85 10.30
N GLN A 37 4.55 -6.72 11.61
CA GLN A 37 5.73 -6.04 12.13
C GLN A 37 6.97 -6.96 12.14
N ILE A 38 6.72 -8.27 12.24
CA ILE A 38 7.72 -9.32 11.98
C ILE A 38 7.28 -10.08 10.73
N VAL A 39 8.18 -10.25 9.77
CA VAL A 39 8.00 -11.16 8.64
C VAL A 39 9.01 -12.28 8.76
N PHE A 40 8.54 -13.52 8.68
CA PHE A 40 9.39 -14.71 8.65
C PHE A 40 9.30 -15.34 7.27
N THR A 41 10.44 -15.55 6.63
CA THR A 41 10.54 -16.22 5.32
C THR A 41 11.67 -17.24 5.34
N THR A 42 11.61 -18.21 4.43
CA THR A 42 12.62 -19.25 4.25
C THR A 42 13.09 -19.26 2.81
N PHE A 43 14.40 -19.11 2.58
CA PHE A 43 14.95 -19.17 1.23
C PHE A 43 15.12 -20.61 0.75
N HIS A 44 14.82 -20.83 -0.52
CA HIS A 44 15.07 -22.08 -1.24
C HIS A 44 15.70 -21.80 -2.61
N GLN A 45 16.21 -22.84 -3.28
CA GLN A 45 16.95 -22.70 -4.54
C GLN A 45 16.15 -22.01 -5.65
N SER A 46 14.82 -22.21 -5.65
CA SER A 46 13.91 -21.56 -6.61
C SER A 46 13.39 -20.20 -6.15
N TYR A 47 13.69 -19.75 -4.93
CA TYR A 47 13.19 -18.47 -4.41
C TYR A 47 13.94 -17.34 -5.11
N GLY A 48 13.22 -16.31 -5.58
CA GLY A 48 13.76 -15.29 -6.45
C GLY A 48 13.39 -13.88 -6.03
N TYR A 49 13.73 -12.95 -6.92
CA TYR A 49 13.44 -11.54 -6.79
C TYR A 49 11.93 -11.26 -6.77
N GLU A 50 11.17 -11.98 -7.58
CA GLU A 50 9.74 -11.75 -7.79
C GLU A 50 8.90 -12.05 -6.54
N GLU A 51 9.32 -13.01 -5.73
CA GLU A 51 8.66 -13.32 -4.46
C GLU A 51 9.12 -12.40 -3.31
N PHE A 52 10.37 -11.94 -3.38
CA PHE A 52 10.99 -11.21 -2.27
C PHE A 52 10.81 -9.70 -2.38
N VAL A 53 10.98 -9.12 -3.56
CA VAL A 53 11.00 -7.68 -3.79
C VAL A 53 9.76 -7.20 -4.55
N GLU A 54 9.59 -7.62 -5.80
CA GLU A 54 8.40 -7.39 -6.62
C GLU A 54 8.46 -8.21 -7.90
N GLY A 55 7.31 -8.61 -8.42
CA GLY A 55 7.22 -9.44 -9.62
C GLY A 55 5.90 -9.31 -10.35
N ILE A 56 5.92 -9.66 -11.63
CA ILE A 56 4.74 -9.66 -12.49
C ILE A 56 3.95 -10.95 -12.25
N LYS A 57 2.66 -10.84 -11.93
CA LYS A 57 1.76 -11.97 -11.73
C LYS A 57 0.55 -11.88 -12.68
N PRO A 58 0.05 -13.01 -13.21
CA PRO A 58 -1.16 -13.00 -14.01
C PRO A 58 -2.37 -12.67 -13.13
N ARG A 59 -3.27 -11.85 -13.65
CA ARG A 59 -4.59 -11.62 -13.07
C ARG A 59 -5.48 -12.80 -13.44
N ILE A 60 -6.10 -13.43 -12.45
CA ILE A 60 -7.00 -14.57 -12.67
C ILE A 60 -8.42 -13.99 -12.67
N ASP A 61 -8.94 -13.65 -13.85
CA ASP A 61 -10.35 -13.33 -13.99
C ASP A 61 -11.18 -14.61 -13.90
N SER A 62 -12.24 -14.57 -13.10
CA SER A 62 -13.15 -15.69 -12.86
C SER A 62 -14.18 -15.92 -13.98
N GLU A 63 -14.05 -15.25 -15.14
CA GLU A 63 -14.94 -15.45 -16.28
C GLU A 63 -14.21 -16.14 -17.44
N GLU A 64 -14.74 -17.31 -17.85
CA GLU A 64 -14.17 -18.25 -18.83
C GLU A 64 -14.00 -17.70 -20.27
N ASN A 65 -14.11 -16.39 -20.52
CA ASN A 65 -14.15 -15.83 -21.88
C ASN A 65 -13.19 -14.67 -22.19
N SER A 66 -12.29 -14.25 -21.30
CA SER A 66 -11.20 -13.34 -21.70
C SER A 66 -10.02 -14.14 -22.29
N LYS A 67 -9.68 -13.88 -23.56
CA LYS A 67 -8.57 -14.56 -24.27
C LYS A 67 -7.20 -13.95 -23.97
N GLU A 68 -7.13 -12.87 -23.19
CA GLU A 68 -5.89 -12.17 -22.88
C GLU A 68 -5.58 -12.29 -21.39
N ILE A 69 -4.42 -12.87 -21.07
CA ILE A 69 -3.90 -12.92 -19.71
C ILE A 69 -3.41 -11.51 -19.37
N GLU A 70 -4.10 -10.81 -18.47
CA GLU A 70 -3.62 -9.57 -17.89
C GLU A 70 -2.53 -9.85 -16.85
N TYR A 71 -1.58 -8.92 -16.72
CA TYR A 71 -0.48 -9.02 -15.77
C TYR A 71 -0.45 -7.81 -14.84
N GLU A 72 -0.23 -8.04 -13.56
CA GLU A 72 -0.10 -7.02 -12.51
C GLU A 72 1.25 -7.13 -11.79
N ILE A 73 1.81 -6.00 -11.38
CA ILE A 73 3.02 -5.98 -10.56
C ILE A 73 2.58 -6.15 -9.11
N LYS A 74 3.08 -7.21 -8.45
CA LYS A 74 2.86 -7.44 -7.02
C LYS A 74 4.13 -7.21 -6.24
N ASP A 75 3.98 -6.57 -5.09
CA ASP A 75 5.07 -6.44 -4.15
C ASP A 75 5.43 -7.79 -3.54
N GLY A 76 6.73 -7.99 -3.32
CA GLY A 76 7.25 -9.09 -2.55
C GLY A 76 7.32 -8.75 -1.06
N ILE A 77 7.56 -9.77 -0.24
CA ILE A 77 7.50 -9.67 1.22
C ILE A 77 8.44 -8.62 1.83
N PHE A 78 9.58 -8.35 1.20
CA PHE A 78 10.54 -7.35 1.67
C PHE A 78 10.03 -5.94 1.40
N LYS A 79 9.53 -5.69 0.18
CA LYS A 79 8.98 -4.39 -0.21
C LYS A 79 7.75 -4.05 0.63
N GLU A 80 6.83 -5.00 0.82
CA GLU A 80 5.68 -4.81 1.71
C GLU A 80 6.09 -4.43 3.14
N LEU A 81 7.12 -5.07 3.69
CA LEU A 81 7.62 -4.75 5.02
C LEU A 81 8.25 -3.35 5.07
N CYS A 82 9.06 -3.00 4.06
CA CYS A 82 9.66 -1.67 3.94
C CYS A 82 8.61 -0.58 3.85
N GLU A 83 7.51 -0.79 3.12
CA GLU A 83 6.40 0.16 3.02
C GLU A 83 5.67 0.34 4.35
N LYS A 84 5.45 -0.74 5.11
CA LYS A 84 4.89 -0.66 6.47
C LYS A 84 5.82 0.11 7.42
N ALA A 85 7.12 -0.14 7.33
CA ALA A 85 8.12 0.56 8.12
C ALA A 85 8.17 2.06 7.77
N LEU A 86 8.09 2.40 6.48
CA LEU A 86 8.03 3.76 6.00
C LEU A 86 6.77 4.49 6.49
N ASP A 87 5.58 3.87 6.39
CA ASP A 87 4.35 4.49 6.89
C ASP A 87 4.42 4.75 8.41
N ASN A 88 4.99 3.82 9.19
CA ASN A 88 5.21 4.07 10.62
C ASN A 88 6.20 5.22 10.87
N TYR A 89 7.30 5.28 10.11
CA TYR A 89 8.26 6.37 10.20
C TYR A 89 7.61 7.73 9.90
N GLU A 90 6.88 7.84 8.80
CA GLU A 90 6.13 9.04 8.44
C GLU A 90 5.12 9.42 9.53
N ASN A 91 4.34 8.44 10.03
CA ASN A 91 3.37 8.68 11.09
C ASN A 91 4.02 9.15 12.40
N SER A 92 5.26 8.72 12.67
CA SER A 92 6.00 9.12 13.88
C SER A 92 6.50 10.57 13.86
N ILE A 93 6.55 11.18 12.68
CA ILE A 93 6.93 12.59 12.51
C ILE A 93 5.71 13.51 12.67
N LEU A 94 4.49 12.99 12.42
CA LEU A 94 3.26 13.76 12.52
C LEU A 94 2.89 14.04 13.98
N ASN A 95 2.36 15.24 14.22
CA ASN A 95 1.72 15.51 15.50
C ASN A 95 0.36 14.79 15.62
N ALA A 96 -0.22 14.75 16.82
CA ALA A 96 -1.45 14.01 17.08
C ALA A 96 -2.62 14.44 16.18
N ASP A 97 -2.78 15.74 15.94
CA ASP A 97 -3.85 16.27 15.10
C ASP A 97 -3.67 15.91 13.62
N GLU A 98 -2.43 15.99 13.12
CA GLU A 98 -2.08 15.60 11.75
C GLU A 98 -2.30 14.10 11.53
N LEU A 99 -1.85 13.27 12.46
CA LEU A 99 -2.03 11.83 12.40
C LEU A 99 -3.51 11.45 12.44
N ASN A 100 -4.29 12.05 13.35
CA ASN A 100 -5.71 11.80 13.45
C ASN A 100 -6.43 12.17 12.15
N LYS A 101 -6.08 13.31 11.52
CA LYS A 101 -6.61 13.67 10.19
C LYS A 101 -6.22 12.68 9.10
N LYS A 102 -4.98 12.20 9.08
CA LYS A 102 -4.51 11.19 8.11
C LYS A 102 -5.31 9.89 8.26
N ILE A 103 -5.49 9.42 9.49
CA ILE A 103 -6.26 8.21 9.81
C ILE A 103 -7.74 8.38 9.46
N GLU A 104 -8.35 9.50 9.84
CA GLU A 104 -9.75 9.80 9.54
C GLU A 104 -10.00 9.84 8.03
N LEU A 105 -9.12 10.49 7.26
CA LEU A 105 -9.23 10.51 5.80
C LEU A 105 -9.13 9.10 5.22
N LYS A 106 -8.20 8.28 5.71
CA LYS A 106 -8.05 6.89 5.28
C LYS A 106 -9.31 6.07 5.57
N GLU A 107 -9.83 6.12 6.79
CA GLU A 107 -11.07 5.43 7.17
C GLU A 107 -12.26 5.89 6.30
N LYS A 108 -12.40 7.19 6.04
CA LYS A 108 -13.45 7.74 5.16
C LYS A 108 -13.33 7.24 3.72
N VAL A 109 -12.11 7.19 3.18
CA VAL A 109 -11.87 6.71 1.82
C VAL A 109 -12.15 5.21 1.71
N GLU A 110 -11.71 4.41 2.68
CA GLU A 110 -12.01 2.97 2.72
C GLU A 110 -13.53 2.74 2.75
N ASN A 111 -14.25 3.41 3.65
CA ASN A 111 -15.71 3.30 3.74
C ASN A 111 -16.41 3.74 2.44
N PHE A 112 -15.93 4.82 1.81
CA PHE A 112 -16.48 5.30 0.55
C PHE A 112 -16.26 4.31 -0.59
N LEU A 113 -15.05 3.79 -0.76
CA LEU A 113 -14.74 2.85 -1.83
C LEU A 113 -15.47 1.52 -1.63
N ASN A 114 -15.52 1.01 -0.41
CA ASN A 114 -16.29 -0.19 -0.09
C ASN A 114 -17.78 0.01 -0.37
N TRP A 115 -18.34 1.17 -0.01
CA TRP A 115 -19.72 1.51 -0.36
C TRP A 115 -19.95 1.48 -1.88
N LEU A 116 -19.07 2.10 -2.67
CA LEU A 116 -19.17 2.06 -4.14
C LEU A 116 -19.14 0.63 -4.68
N LEU A 117 -18.23 -0.20 -4.17
CA LEU A 117 -18.04 -1.59 -4.57
C LEU A 117 -19.26 -2.46 -4.22
N GLU A 118 -19.72 -2.39 -2.96
CA GLU A 118 -20.82 -3.22 -2.46
C GLU A 118 -22.17 -2.85 -3.07
N THR A 119 -22.40 -1.56 -3.35
CA THR A 119 -23.67 -1.07 -3.91
C THR A 119 -23.66 -1.00 -5.43
N ASN A 120 -22.50 -1.22 -6.07
CA ASN A 120 -22.28 -0.98 -7.50
C ASN A 120 -22.76 0.42 -7.92
N GLU A 121 -22.50 1.43 -7.09
CA GLU A 121 -22.99 2.79 -7.28
C GLU A 121 -22.32 3.43 -8.52
N PRO A 122 -23.09 3.98 -9.46
CA PRO A 122 -22.54 4.61 -10.66
C PRO A 122 -21.86 5.94 -10.35
N ILE A 123 -20.74 6.18 -11.03
CA ILE A 123 -20.07 7.48 -11.08
C ILE A 123 -20.17 8.03 -12.50
N GLY A 124 -20.80 9.20 -12.65
CA GLY A 124 -20.99 9.84 -13.95
C GLY A 124 -19.67 10.32 -14.57
N LYS A 125 -19.46 10.01 -15.84
CA LYS A 125 -18.32 10.51 -16.63
C LYS A 125 -18.59 11.92 -17.17
N THR A 126 -17.53 12.67 -17.41
CA THR A 126 -17.61 14.05 -17.93
C THR A 126 -18.26 14.15 -19.32
N LYS A 127 -18.15 13.11 -20.16
CA LYS A 127 -18.71 13.06 -21.53
C LYS A 127 -19.96 12.17 -21.65
N GLY A 128 -20.61 11.83 -20.54
CA GLY A 128 -21.77 10.94 -20.50
C GLY A 128 -21.42 9.46 -20.32
N GLY A 129 -22.37 8.71 -19.77
CA GLY A 129 -22.21 7.32 -19.29
C GLY A 129 -21.58 7.24 -17.89
N ASN A 130 -21.47 6.03 -17.35
CA ASN A 130 -20.96 5.80 -16.00
C ASN A 130 -19.67 4.98 -15.98
N PHE A 131 -19.02 4.98 -14.83
CA PHE A 131 -18.03 3.98 -14.44
C PHE A 131 -18.30 3.53 -13.01
N PHE A 132 -17.79 2.35 -12.67
CA PHE A 132 -18.05 1.63 -11.42
C PHE A 132 -16.73 1.18 -10.83
N VAL A 133 -16.63 1.17 -9.50
CA VAL A 133 -15.52 0.49 -8.81
C VAL A 133 -15.87 -0.99 -8.76
N ILE A 134 -15.00 -1.84 -9.31
CA ILE A 134 -15.25 -3.30 -9.42
C ILE A 134 -14.32 -4.13 -8.55
N GLU A 135 -13.16 -3.58 -8.17
CA GLU A 135 -12.21 -4.23 -7.27
C GLU A 135 -11.37 -3.15 -6.57
N ILE A 136 -10.99 -3.41 -5.33
CA ILE A 136 -10.12 -2.56 -4.53
C ILE A 136 -9.00 -3.43 -3.97
N ASP A 137 -7.78 -3.05 -4.29
CA ASP A 137 -6.56 -3.60 -3.71
C ASP A 137 -5.85 -2.49 -2.88
N ASN A 138 -4.84 -2.88 -2.11
CA ASN A 138 -4.07 -2.00 -1.22
C ASN A 138 -3.51 -0.75 -1.92
N LYS A 139 -3.25 -0.83 -3.23
CA LYS A 139 -2.67 0.28 -4.03
C LYS A 139 -3.53 0.70 -5.20
N THR A 140 -4.54 -0.08 -5.57
CA THR A 140 -5.24 0.07 -6.84
C THR A 140 -6.75 0.06 -6.62
N ILE A 141 -7.42 1.03 -7.24
CA ILE A 141 -8.87 1.04 -7.42
C ILE A 141 -9.11 0.63 -8.86
N VAL A 142 -9.65 -0.58 -9.06
CA VAL A 142 -10.00 -1.07 -10.39
C VAL A 142 -11.40 -0.60 -10.73
N ILE A 143 -11.55 0.03 -11.89
CA ILE A 143 -12.83 0.52 -12.37
C ILE A 143 -13.23 -0.14 -13.69
N TYR A 144 -14.53 -0.30 -13.89
CA TYR A 144 -15.14 -0.59 -15.19
C TYR A 144 -15.82 0.67 -15.72
N SER A 145 -15.48 1.08 -16.94
CA SER A 145 -16.02 2.26 -17.61
C SER A 145 -16.87 1.87 -18.82
N GLU A 146 -18.18 2.10 -18.74
CA GLU A 146 -19.13 1.78 -19.82
C GLU A 146 -18.75 2.44 -21.15
N GLY A 147 -19.04 1.78 -22.27
CA GLY A 147 -18.90 2.36 -23.61
C GLY A 147 -17.44 2.61 -24.03
N ILE A 148 -16.48 1.90 -23.43
CA ILE A 148 -15.07 1.91 -23.83
C ILE A 148 -14.70 0.51 -24.32
N GLU A 149 -14.32 0.38 -25.59
CA GLU A 149 -13.94 -0.90 -26.21
C GLU A 149 -12.49 -1.34 -25.91
N ARG A 150 -11.62 -0.39 -25.53
CA ARG A 150 -10.22 -0.73 -25.21
C ARG A 150 -10.10 -1.24 -23.79
N PHE A 151 -9.23 -2.23 -23.59
CA PHE A 151 -8.96 -2.86 -22.28
C PHE A 151 -10.24 -3.37 -21.61
N ASP A 152 -11.23 -3.78 -22.42
CA ASP A 152 -12.56 -4.20 -21.96
C ASP A 152 -13.25 -3.19 -21.01
N GLY A 153 -12.89 -1.91 -21.13
CA GLY A 153 -13.38 -0.84 -20.27
C GLY A 153 -12.77 -0.82 -18.86
N ILE A 154 -11.81 -1.69 -18.57
CA ILE A 154 -11.14 -1.81 -17.27
C ILE A 154 -9.99 -0.79 -17.19
N PHE A 155 -9.91 -0.07 -16.07
CA PHE A 155 -8.82 0.85 -15.78
C PHE A 155 -8.37 0.73 -14.32
N ASN A 156 -7.06 0.83 -14.12
CA ASN A 156 -6.44 0.82 -12.79
C ASN A 156 -6.11 2.25 -12.35
N LEU A 157 -6.69 2.69 -11.24
CA LEU A 157 -6.38 3.97 -10.60
C LEU A 157 -5.53 3.71 -9.36
N ASN A 158 -4.36 4.33 -9.28
CA ASN A 158 -3.54 4.33 -8.07
C ASN A 158 -4.24 5.05 -6.90
N LEU A 159 -4.40 4.35 -5.77
CA LEU A 159 -5.06 4.83 -4.55
C LEU A 159 -4.29 6.01 -3.92
N SER A 160 -2.96 6.00 -3.95
CA SER A 160 -2.16 7.10 -3.39
C SER A 160 -2.38 8.43 -4.13
N ILE A 161 -2.56 8.39 -5.45
CA ILE A 161 -2.93 9.57 -6.25
C ILE A 161 -4.31 10.07 -5.81
N PHE A 162 -5.29 9.17 -5.62
CA PHE A 162 -6.61 9.56 -5.15
C PHE A 162 -6.54 10.22 -3.76
N MET A 163 -5.81 9.62 -2.82
CA MET A 163 -5.60 10.16 -1.48
C MET A 163 -4.94 11.55 -1.52
N GLU A 164 -3.93 11.75 -2.36
CA GLU A 164 -3.24 13.04 -2.48
C GLU A 164 -4.16 14.13 -3.06
N LEU A 165 -4.98 13.79 -4.05
CA LEU A 165 -6.00 14.69 -4.58
C LEU A 165 -7.01 15.15 -3.53
N LEU A 166 -7.39 14.27 -2.58
CA LEU A 166 -8.33 14.60 -1.51
C LEU A 166 -7.73 15.51 -0.43
N LYS A 167 -6.41 15.53 -0.25
CA LYS A 167 -5.75 16.45 0.70
C LYS A 167 -5.84 17.91 0.26
N CYS A 168 -6.05 18.16 -1.03
CA CYS A 168 -6.15 19.52 -1.55
C CYS A 168 -7.52 20.14 -1.17
N LYS A 169 -7.46 21.30 -0.52
CA LYS A 169 -8.65 22.03 -0.07
C LYS A 169 -9.33 22.84 -1.17
N ASP A 170 -8.64 23.05 -2.29
CA ASP A 170 -9.15 23.87 -3.38
C ASP A 170 -10.31 23.18 -4.10
N GLU A 171 -11.22 23.99 -4.64
CA GLU A 171 -12.16 23.53 -5.64
C GLU A 171 -11.51 23.50 -7.02
N PHE A 172 -11.98 22.56 -7.84
CA PHE A 172 -11.46 22.33 -9.18
C PHE A 172 -12.60 22.30 -10.18
N ASN A 173 -12.44 23.03 -11.29
CA ASN A 173 -13.47 23.06 -12.33
C ASN A 173 -13.40 21.84 -13.24
N ASN A 174 -12.19 21.32 -13.47
CA ASN A 174 -11.94 20.18 -14.34
C ASN A 174 -10.70 19.37 -13.91
N ALA A 175 -10.55 18.19 -14.53
CA ALA A 175 -9.46 17.26 -14.26
C ALA A 175 -8.07 17.84 -14.52
N THR A 176 -7.90 18.64 -15.58
CA THR A 176 -6.61 19.25 -15.93
C THR A 176 -6.18 20.26 -14.88
N GLU A 177 -7.09 21.12 -14.43
CA GLU A 177 -6.83 22.07 -13.34
C GLU A 177 -6.45 21.34 -12.04
N MET A 178 -7.18 20.27 -11.71
CA MET A 178 -6.92 19.47 -10.52
C MET A 178 -5.51 18.88 -10.51
N PHE A 179 -5.10 18.22 -11.60
CA PHE A 179 -3.76 17.62 -11.68
C PHE A 179 -2.64 18.65 -11.80
N LYS A 180 -2.90 19.80 -12.44
CA LYS A 180 -1.94 20.91 -12.47
C LYS A 180 -1.71 21.47 -11.07
N LYS A 181 -2.76 21.72 -10.30
CA LYS A 181 -2.63 22.27 -8.93
C LYS A 181 -1.97 21.31 -7.96
N VAL A 182 -2.32 20.02 -8.00
CA VAL A 182 -1.83 19.04 -7.01
C VAL A 182 -0.45 18.48 -7.37
N PHE A 183 -0.18 18.24 -8.67
CA PHE A 183 1.04 17.55 -9.10
C PHE A 183 1.94 18.37 -10.04
N ASN A 184 1.59 19.62 -10.33
CA ASN A 184 2.27 20.46 -11.34
C ASN A 184 2.39 19.76 -12.71
N ARG A 185 1.36 18.99 -13.09
CA ARG A 185 1.29 18.29 -14.38
C ARG A 185 0.49 19.10 -15.39
N ASP A 186 1.13 19.44 -16.51
CA ASP A 186 0.54 20.26 -17.58
C ASP A 186 -0.07 19.44 -18.73
N TYR A 187 -0.23 18.13 -18.57
CA TYR A 187 -0.83 17.25 -19.58
C TYR A 187 -2.11 16.56 -19.07
N ALA A 188 -3.01 16.23 -20.00
CA ALA A 188 -4.25 15.52 -19.69
C ALA A 188 -4.07 14.02 -19.93
N ASP A 189 -4.23 13.22 -18.88
CA ASP A 189 -4.38 11.77 -18.96
C ASP A 189 -5.86 11.39 -18.92
N ARG A 190 -6.25 10.29 -19.56
CA ARG A 190 -7.63 9.79 -19.50
C ARG A 190 -8.04 9.48 -18.06
N THR A 191 -7.13 8.89 -17.29
CA THR A 191 -7.34 8.56 -15.86
C THR A 191 -7.65 9.78 -15.02
N HIS A 192 -7.11 10.97 -15.38
CA HIS A 192 -7.38 12.21 -14.64
C HIS A 192 -8.88 12.51 -14.55
N THR A 193 -9.65 12.19 -15.60
CA THR A 193 -11.10 12.41 -15.60
C THR A 193 -11.83 11.46 -14.65
N TYR A 194 -11.38 10.21 -14.51
CA TYR A 194 -11.93 9.27 -13.53
C TYR A 194 -11.64 9.73 -12.11
N TYR A 195 -10.40 10.11 -11.81
CA TYR A 195 -10.02 10.70 -10.52
C TYR A 195 -10.86 11.93 -10.19
N PHE A 196 -11.06 12.84 -11.14
CA PHE A 196 -11.82 14.07 -10.91
C PHE A 196 -13.28 13.78 -10.53
N ASN A 197 -13.93 12.85 -11.24
CA ASN A 197 -15.31 12.47 -10.94
C ASN A 197 -15.41 11.66 -9.63
N LEU A 198 -14.40 10.84 -9.31
CA LEU A 198 -14.31 10.11 -8.05
C LEU A 198 -14.15 11.07 -6.85
N VAL A 199 -13.29 12.09 -6.96
CA VAL A 199 -13.15 13.16 -5.95
C VAL A 199 -14.47 13.90 -5.74
N LYS A 200 -15.18 14.25 -6.83
CA LYS A 200 -16.50 14.87 -6.73
C LYS A 200 -17.52 13.97 -6.01
N LYS A 201 -17.53 12.68 -6.34
CA LYS A 201 -18.43 11.70 -5.70
C LYS A 201 -18.09 11.54 -4.22
N PHE A 202 -16.81 11.46 -3.85
CA PHE A 202 -16.36 11.41 -2.45
C PHE A 202 -16.82 12.65 -1.67
N LYS A 203 -16.60 13.86 -2.20
CA LYS A 203 -17.04 15.10 -1.53
C LYS A 203 -18.57 15.14 -1.33
N ALA A 204 -19.34 14.61 -2.28
CA ALA A 204 -20.80 14.49 -2.13
C ALA A 204 -21.20 13.44 -1.08
N TYR A 205 -20.50 12.31 -1.01
CA TYR A 205 -20.69 11.26 -0.02
C TYR A 205 -20.36 11.75 1.40
N GLU A 206 -19.22 12.42 1.59
CA GLU A 206 -18.80 12.94 2.89
C GLU A 206 -19.79 13.97 3.46
N LYS A 207 -20.37 14.82 2.60
CA LYS A 207 -21.40 15.80 3.00
C LYS A 207 -22.67 15.14 3.55
N GLN A 208 -22.99 13.92 3.11
CA GLN A 208 -24.15 13.17 3.61
C GLN A 208 -23.89 12.54 4.99
N LEU A 209 -22.62 12.30 5.33
CA LEU A 209 -22.20 11.67 6.59
C LEU A 209 -22.02 12.64 7.76
N THR A 210 -22.19 13.95 7.58
CA THR A 210 -21.84 14.98 8.58
C THR A 210 -22.80 15.08 9.77
N ALA A 211 -23.26 13.96 10.32
CA ALA A 211 -23.93 13.85 11.62
C ALA A 211 -23.23 12.79 12.49
N LYS A 212 -22.51 13.29 13.51
CA LYS A 212 -21.85 12.56 14.62
C LYS A 212 -20.68 11.65 14.27
N ILE A 213 -19.46 12.12 14.55
CA ILE A 213 -18.39 11.29 15.10
C ILE A 213 -17.62 12.12 16.14
N GLU A 214 -17.73 11.74 17.41
CA GLU A 214 -16.66 11.96 18.39
C GLU A 214 -15.65 10.85 18.19
N ASN A 215 -14.36 11.15 18.12
CA ASN A 215 -13.32 10.11 18.25
C ASN A 215 -12.08 10.69 18.92
N ASN A 216 -11.96 10.39 20.21
CA ASN A 216 -10.69 10.35 20.92
C ASN A 216 -10.11 8.93 20.77
N LYS A 217 -9.41 8.67 19.67
CA LYS A 217 -8.44 7.57 19.60
C LYS A 217 -7.05 8.19 19.75
N ASN A 218 -6.40 7.93 20.88
CA ASN A 218 -4.97 8.20 21.01
C ASN A 218 -4.22 7.17 20.17
N ASN A 219 -3.87 7.54 18.94
CA ASN A 219 -3.08 6.69 18.06
C ASN A 219 -1.61 6.73 18.48
N ASP A 220 -1.06 5.58 18.86
CA ASP A 220 0.35 5.43 19.19
C ASP A 220 1.21 5.59 17.92
N ASN A 221 1.78 6.78 17.78
CA ASN A 221 2.65 7.17 16.68
C ASN A 221 4.14 6.94 16.98
N SER A 222 4.48 6.17 18.01
CA SER A 222 5.88 5.86 18.27
C SER A 222 6.54 5.18 17.07
N LEU A 223 7.79 5.57 16.81
CA LEU A 223 8.65 4.89 15.84
C LEU A 223 8.93 3.47 16.34
N LYS A 224 8.70 2.49 15.47
CA LYS A 224 8.72 1.07 15.80
C LYS A 224 9.73 0.34 14.90
N PRO A 225 10.48 -0.64 15.45
CA PRO A 225 11.31 -1.51 14.61
C PRO A 225 10.41 -2.49 13.83
N TYR A 226 10.77 -2.72 12.57
CA TYR A 226 10.20 -3.78 11.73
C TYR A 226 11.30 -4.81 11.44
N ILE A 227 10.96 -6.09 11.51
CA ILE A 227 11.95 -7.18 11.50
C ILE A 227 11.61 -8.16 10.39
N ILE A 228 12.56 -8.40 9.49
CA ILE A 228 12.52 -9.55 8.60
C ILE A 228 13.48 -10.64 9.11
N ILE A 229 12.97 -11.86 9.20
CA ILE A 229 13.74 -13.04 9.56
C ILE A 229 13.80 -13.92 8.32
N ILE A 230 15.02 -14.22 7.88
CA ILE A 230 15.28 -15.06 6.72
C ILE A 230 15.93 -16.34 7.21
N ASP A 231 15.17 -17.43 7.22
CA ASP A 231 15.72 -18.76 7.45
C ASP A 231 16.34 -19.30 6.16
N GLU A 232 17.29 -20.21 6.33
CA GLU A 232 17.98 -20.89 5.22
C GLU A 232 18.61 -19.94 4.18
N ILE A 233 19.09 -18.77 4.62
CA ILE A 233 19.70 -17.75 3.74
C ILE A 233 20.79 -18.34 2.82
N ASN A 234 21.56 -19.32 3.32
CA ASN A 234 22.63 -19.99 2.56
C ASN A 234 22.13 -21.00 1.50
N ARG A 235 20.83 -21.33 1.47
CA ARG A 235 20.23 -22.21 0.45
C ARG A 235 19.65 -21.43 -0.73
N GLY A 236 19.43 -20.13 -0.57
CA GLY A 236 19.03 -19.23 -1.65
C GLY A 236 20.25 -18.66 -2.37
N ASN A 237 20.04 -18.22 -3.62
CA ASN A 237 20.99 -17.33 -4.28
C ASN A 237 20.70 -15.90 -3.85
N VAL A 238 21.39 -15.41 -2.80
CA VAL A 238 21.16 -14.10 -2.19
C VAL A 238 21.21 -12.97 -3.23
N SER A 239 22.18 -12.99 -4.15
CA SER A 239 22.28 -11.97 -5.20
C SER A 239 21.09 -11.99 -6.15
N LYS A 240 20.55 -13.17 -6.48
CA LYS A 240 19.35 -13.29 -7.31
C LYS A 240 18.08 -12.84 -6.57
N ILE A 241 17.99 -13.10 -5.27
CA ILE A 241 16.81 -12.80 -4.46
C ILE A 241 16.71 -11.30 -4.16
N PHE A 242 17.82 -10.68 -3.74
CA PHE A 242 17.84 -9.26 -3.41
C PHE A 242 18.02 -8.36 -4.64
N GLY A 243 18.63 -8.87 -5.71
CA GLY A 243 18.99 -8.06 -6.87
C GLY A 243 19.87 -6.88 -6.47
N GLU A 244 19.52 -5.69 -6.94
CA GLU A 244 20.25 -4.44 -6.66
C GLU A 244 20.12 -3.98 -5.19
N LEU A 245 19.07 -4.44 -4.48
CA LEU A 245 18.79 -4.02 -3.12
C LEU A 245 19.80 -4.56 -2.10
N ILE A 246 20.60 -5.56 -2.47
CA ILE A 246 21.60 -6.15 -1.56
C ILE A 246 22.55 -5.09 -1.00
N THR A 247 22.89 -4.08 -1.82
CA THR A 247 23.79 -2.99 -1.44
C THR A 247 23.12 -1.96 -0.53
N LEU A 248 21.80 -1.79 -0.64
CA LEU A 248 21.05 -0.77 0.12
C LEU A 248 20.81 -1.16 1.58
N ILE A 249 21.04 -2.42 1.94
CA ILE A 249 20.88 -2.92 3.31
C ILE A 249 21.99 -2.38 4.22
N GLU A 250 23.16 -2.10 3.62
CA GLU A 250 24.34 -1.59 4.32
C GLU A 250 24.03 -0.25 5.01
N PRO A 251 24.44 -0.07 6.29
CA PRO A 251 24.18 1.16 7.01
C PRO A 251 24.61 2.43 6.28
N SER A 252 25.79 2.45 5.62
CA SER A 252 26.31 3.66 4.95
C SER A 252 25.52 4.09 3.73
N LYS A 253 24.72 3.19 3.14
CA LYS A 253 23.92 3.44 1.93
C LYS A 253 22.50 3.92 2.23
N ARG A 254 22.11 3.97 3.50
CA ARG A 254 20.79 4.40 3.94
C ARG A 254 20.59 5.89 3.72
N ILE A 255 19.33 6.30 3.61
CA ILE A 255 18.97 7.71 3.47
C ILE A 255 19.52 8.51 4.65
N GLY A 256 20.18 9.63 4.36
CA GLY A 256 20.82 10.51 5.34
C GLY A 256 22.29 10.16 5.67
N GLU A 257 22.82 9.07 5.15
CA GLU A 257 24.21 8.67 5.37
C GLU A 257 25.16 9.15 4.27
N LYS A 258 26.47 9.11 4.53
CA LYS A 258 27.51 9.67 3.63
C LYS A 258 27.51 9.08 2.23
N GLU A 259 27.07 7.84 2.10
CA GLU A 259 27.06 7.11 0.83
C GLU A 259 25.63 6.72 0.41
N GLU A 260 24.64 7.56 0.77
CA GLU A 260 23.22 7.37 0.41
C GLU A 260 23.08 6.91 -1.04
N LEU A 261 22.33 5.82 -1.23
CA LEU A 261 22.04 5.26 -2.53
C LEU A 261 20.53 5.01 -2.69
N LYS A 262 20.02 5.24 -3.89
CA LYS A 262 18.63 4.97 -4.28
C LYS A 262 18.63 4.20 -5.59
N VAL A 263 17.65 3.31 -5.74
CA VAL A 263 17.43 2.58 -6.99
C VAL A 263 15.97 2.71 -7.39
N THR A 264 15.71 2.58 -8.68
CA THR A 264 14.36 2.42 -9.23
C THR A 264 14.16 0.93 -9.42
N LEU A 265 13.07 0.38 -8.86
CA LEU A 265 12.75 -1.02 -9.03
C LEU A 265 12.36 -1.30 -10.51
N PRO A 266 12.62 -2.51 -11.02
CA PRO A 266 12.57 -2.79 -12.45
C PRO A 266 11.16 -2.84 -13.04
N TYR A 267 10.10 -2.98 -12.21
CA TYR A 267 8.73 -3.10 -12.66
C TYR A 267 7.89 -1.83 -12.40
#